data_AF-A0A7X8JP57-F1
#
_entry.id   AF-A0A7X8JP57-F1
#
_cell.length_a   1.000
_cell.length_b   1.000
_cell.length_c   1.000
_cell.angle_alpha   90.00
_cell.angle_beta   90.00
_cell.angle_gamma   90.00
#
_symmetry.space_group_name_H-M   'P 1'
#
loop_
_entity.id
_entity.type
_entity.pdbx_description
1 polymer ?
#
loop_
_entity_poly.entity_id
_entity_poly.type
_entity_poly.pdbx_seq_one_letter_code
_entity_poly.pdbx_strand_id
1 'polypeptide(L)'
;FYSKRTFDYDKAVDGMRQILWGLFKKIVIADNCAVYVNQVFDNYEVQTGSTLLIAAIFFAFQIYGDFSGYSDIAIGTARLFGFNLMRNFNFPYFSRDIAEFWRRWHISLSTWFRDYLYIPLGGSRGGKWMSVRNTLIIFTVSGFWHGANWTFIAWGAFHGLLFLPLLLAKKNRKNTNIVAENRLLPTPIELFQMGTTFLLVVIGWIFFRADSIADAVNYMQGMLQFGTVKAFYRILELKEFLFILILLVVEWLQRNNQHGLESFENFGKVFKKNKFMRILLYYTILCLILWFSGEEQQFIYFQF
;
A
#
# COMPACT_ATOMS: atom_id res chain seq x y z
N PHE A 1 30.46 7.03 -1.23
CA PHE A 1 30.89 8.21 -0.47
C PHE A 1 32.02 8.97 -1.16
N TYR A 2 32.93 8.30 -1.87
CA TYR A 2 34.08 8.93 -2.55
C TYR A 2 33.78 9.64 -3.88
N SER A 3 32.57 9.52 -4.44
CA SER A 3 32.17 10.25 -5.64
C SER A 3 31.74 11.68 -5.31
N LYS A 4 32.36 12.66 -5.96
CA LYS A 4 31.93 14.07 -5.88
C LYS A 4 30.50 14.17 -6.39
N ARG A 5 29.63 14.76 -5.58
CA ARG A 5 28.22 14.95 -5.94
C ARG A 5 28.04 16.33 -6.52
N THR A 6 27.36 16.39 -7.65
CA THR A 6 26.94 17.63 -8.29
C THR A 6 25.43 17.70 -8.25
N PHE A 7 24.91 18.91 -8.03
CA PHE A 7 23.48 19.16 -8.13
C PHE A 7 23.02 18.91 -9.58
N ASP A 8 21.91 18.21 -9.72
CA ASP A 8 21.30 17.85 -11.00
C ASP A 8 19.85 18.34 -10.94
N TYR A 9 19.56 19.37 -11.73
CA TYR A 9 18.27 20.07 -11.68
C TYR A 9 17.10 19.15 -12.05
N ASP A 10 17.27 18.29 -13.05
CA ASP A 10 16.19 17.39 -13.50
C ASP A 10 15.86 16.35 -12.44
N LYS A 11 16.90 15.79 -11.80
CA LYS A 11 16.73 14.89 -10.65
C LYS A 11 16.11 15.60 -9.45
N ALA A 12 16.46 16.87 -9.22
CA ALA A 12 15.88 17.64 -8.14
C ALA A 12 14.38 17.91 -8.36
N VAL A 13 13.99 18.30 -9.58
CA VAL A 13 12.58 18.49 -9.94
C VAL A 13 11.79 17.20 -9.77
N ASP A 14 12.32 16.08 -10.23
CA ASP A 14 11.69 14.77 -10.08
C ASP A 14 11.56 14.35 -8.60
N GLY A 15 12.63 14.56 -7.81
CA GLY A 15 12.62 14.33 -6.37
C GLY A 15 11.55 15.16 -5.65
N MET A 16 11.38 16.44 -6.01
CA MET A 16 10.34 17.31 -5.46
C MET A 16 8.93 16.84 -5.84
N ARG A 17 8.72 16.33 -7.06
CA ARG A 17 7.43 15.72 -7.46
C ARG A 17 7.13 14.47 -6.64
N GLN A 18 8.14 13.65 -6.38
CA GLN A 18 7.97 12.46 -5.55
C GLN A 18 7.65 12.84 -4.09
N ILE A 19 8.34 13.84 -3.52
CA ILE A 19 8.01 14.37 -2.18
C ILE A 19 6.57 14.89 -2.14
N LEU A 20 6.14 15.68 -3.12
CA LEU A 20 4.78 16.22 -3.19
C LEU A 20 3.73 15.11 -3.21
N TRP A 21 3.96 14.05 -4.00
CA TRP A 21 3.07 12.88 -4.02
C TRP A 21 3.07 12.11 -2.71
N GLY A 22 4.23 11.99 -2.07
CA GLY A 22 4.36 11.35 -0.77
C GLY A 22 3.60 12.09 0.33
N LEU A 23 3.70 13.42 0.35
CA LEU A 23 2.94 14.29 1.26
C LEU A 23 1.43 14.18 1.03
N PHE A 24 0.98 14.15 -0.25
CA PHE A 24 -0.43 13.92 -0.56
C PHE A 24 -0.94 12.58 -0.01
N LYS A 25 -0.17 11.49 -0.20
CA LYS A 25 -0.54 10.17 0.32
C LYS A 25 -0.60 10.13 1.85
N LYS A 26 0.36 10.73 2.54
CA LYS A 26 0.37 10.77 4.00
C LYS A 26 -0.78 11.64 4.54
N ILE A 27 -0.81 12.91 4.14
CA ILE A 27 -1.65 13.92 4.78
C ILE A 27 -3.10 13.84 4.28
N VAL A 28 -3.31 13.79 2.96
CA VAL A 28 -4.66 13.83 2.37
C VAL A 28 -5.34 12.47 2.42
N ILE A 29 -4.59 11.37 2.21
CA ILE A 29 -5.16 10.01 2.23
C ILE A 29 -5.09 9.42 3.64
N ALA A 30 -3.87 9.17 4.15
CA ALA A 30 -3.72 8.34 5.33
C ALA A 30 -4.27 8.99 6.60
N ASP A 31 -3.91 10.24 6.88
CA ASP A 31 -4.33 10.91 8.12
C ASP A 31 -5.85 11.13 8.17
N ASN A 32 -6.48 11.39 7.02
CA ASN A 32 -7.94 11.51 6.93
C ASN A 32 -8.64 10.15 7.08
N CYS A 33 -8.13 9.08 6.45
CA CYS A 33 -8.65 7.72 6.66
C CYS A 33 -8.52 7.29 8.12
N ALA A 34 -7.42 7.65 8.79
CA ALA A 34 -7.14 7.27 10.17
C ALA A 34 -8.22 7.73 11.15
N VAL A 35 -8.78 8.93 10.96
CA VAL A 35 -9.86 9.45 11.82
C VAL A 35 -11.06 8.50 11.82
N TYR A 36 -11.51 8.08 10.65
CA TYR A 36 -12.62 7.15 10.52
C TYR A 36 -12.26 5.74 11.01
N VAL A 37 -11.08 5.25 10.64
CA VAL A 37 -10.60 3.92 11.01
C VAL A 37 -10.52 3.77 12.52
N ASN A 38 -9.91 4.73 13.22
CA ASN A 38 -9.77 4.68 14.68
C ASN A 38 -11.14 4.66 15.36
N GLN A 39 -12.05 5.56 14.97
CA GLN A 39 -13.41 5.58 15.55
C GLN A 39 -14.15 4.25 15.39
N VAL A 40 -14.01 3.59 14.23
CA VAL A 40 -14.70 2.31 13.95
C VAL A 40 -14.02 1.13 14.63
N PHE A 41 -12.69 1.02 14.55
CA PHE A 41 -11.96 -0.09 15.18
C PHE A 41 -12.04 -0.04 16.71
N ASP A 42 -11.98 1.15 17.31
CA ASP A 42 -12.05 1.31 18.76
C ASP A 42 -13.47 1.04 19.32
N ASN A 43 -14.50 1.00 18.46
CA ASN A 43 -15.89 0.78 18.84
C ASN A 43 -16.58 -0.27 17.96
N TYR A 44 -15.84 -1.28 17.47
CA TYR A 44 -16.30 -2.17 16.41
C TYR A 44 -17.57 -2.96 16.77
N GLU A 45 -17.76 -3.28 18.06
CA GLU A 45 -18.87 -4.08 18.59
C GLU A 45 -20.26 -3.45 18.34
N VAL A 46 -20.33 -2.12 18.22
CA VAL A 46 -21.59 -1.37 18.05
C VAL A 46 -21.82 -0.89 16.60
N GLN A 47 -20.99 -1.37 15.66
CA GLN A 47 -21.03 -0.95 14.26
C GLN A 47 -21.75 -1.98 13.39
N THR A 48 -22.28 -1.53 12.25
CA THR A 48 -22.86 -2.43 11.26
C THR A 48 -21.76 -3.10 10.43
N GLY A 49 -22.03 -4.28 9.88
CA GLY A 49 -21.03 -4.98 9.08
C GLY A 49 -20.54 -4.21 7.85
N SER A 50 -21.40 -3.38 7.26
CA SER A 50 -21.05 -2.44 6.19
C SER A 50 -20.05 -1.37 6.63
N THR A 51 -20.25 -0.76 7.80
CA THR A 51 -19.32 0.21 8.40
C THR A 51 -17.97 -0.44 8.69
N LEU A 52 -17.98 -1.67 9.23
CA LEU A 52 -16.77 -2.45 9.51
C LEU A 52 -15.97 -2.78 8.24
N LEU A 53 -16.65 -3.18 7.16
CA LEU A 53 -16.00 -3.44 5.87
C LEU A 53 -15.36 -2.16 5.28
N ILE A 54 -16.09 -1.04 5.32
CA ILE A 54 -15.58 0.24 4.84
C ILE A 54 -14.35 0.68 5.65
N ALA A 55 -14.39 0.54 6.99
CA ALA A 55 -13.24 0.85 7.84
C ALA A 55 -12.03 -0.04 7.56
N ALA A 56 -12.23 -1.34 7.30
CA ALA A 56 -11.13 -2.23 6.92
C ALA A 56 -10.51 -1.83 5.56
N ILE A 57 -11.33 -1.39 4.60
CA ILE A 57 -10.86 -0.87 3.30
C ILE A 57 -10.10 0.45 3.51
N PHE A 58 -10.62 1.37 4.33
CA PHE A 58 -9.95 2.62 4.65
C PHE A 58 -8.65 2.39 5.39
N PHE A 59 -8.58 1.40 6.28
CA PHE A 59 -7.33 1.04 6.94
C PHE A 59 -6.28 0.54 5.93
N ALA A 60 -6.68 -0.21 4.89
CA ALA A 60 -5.76 -0.56 3.82
C ALA A 60 -5.18 0.70 3.13
N PHE A 61 -6.03 1.67 2.78
CA PHE A 61 -5.53 2.92 2.20
C PHE A 61 -4.74 3.80 3.18
N GLN A 62 -5.07 3.75 4.47
CA GLN A 62 -4.31 4.41 5.54
C GLN A 62 -2.90 3.84 5.61
N ILE A 63 -2.74 2.52 5.82
CA ILE A 63 -1.42 1.89 5.93
C ILE A 63 -0.61 2.06 4.64
N TYR A 64 -1.25 1.97 3.48
CA TYR A 64 -0.57 2.24 2.21
C TYR A 64 -0.13 3.69 2.10
N GLY A 65 -1.03 4.65 2.33
CA GLY A 65 -0.74 6.07 2.21
C GLY A 65 0.35 6.53 3.17
N ASP A 66 0.37 5.99 4.39
CA ASP A 66 1.34 6.29 5.43
C ASP A 66 2.75 5.79 5.04
N PHE A 67 2.89 4.48 4.78
CA PHE A 67 4.19 3.87 4.48
C PHE A 67 4.73 4.26 3.10
N SER A 68 3.84 4.28 2.09
CA SER A 68 4.20 4.65 0.72
C SER A 68 4.45 6.15 0.61
N GLY A 69 3.72 6.97 1.37
CA GLY A 69 3.94 8.41 1.48
C GLY A 69 5.29 8.74 2.09
N TYR A 70 5.59 8.17 3.26
CA TYR A 70 6.90 8.28 3.92
C TYR A 70 8.04 7.83 2.98
N SER A 71 7.89 6.67 2.33
CA SER A 71 8.91 6.14 1.41
C SER A 71 9.16 7.10 0.25
N ASP A 72 8.12 7.69 -0.34
CA ASP A 72 8.27 8.65 -1.45
C ASP A 72 8.96 9.95 -1.01
N ILE A 73 8.64 10.45 0.19
CA ILE A 73 9.31 11.63 0.77
C ILE A 73 10.80 11.32 0.98
N ALA A 74 11.13 10.16 1.56
CA ALA A 74 12.51 9.75 1.80
C ALA A 74 13.29 9.56 0.50
N ILE A 75 12.73 8.86 -0.50
CA ILE A 75 13.37 8.62 -1.80
C ILE A 75 13.56 9.94 -2.56
N GLY A 76 12.53 10.78 -2.61
CA GLY A 76 12.59 12.08 -3.27
C GLY A 76 13.62 13.01 -2.63
N THR A 77 13.68 13.05 -1.29
CA THR A 77 14.69 13.81 -0.54
C THR A 77 16.09 13.29 -0.83
N ALA A 78 16.30 11.98 -0.80
CA ALA A 78 17.59 11.37 -1.12
C ALA A 78 18.05 11.73 -2.55
N ARG A 79 17.12 11.82 -3.51
CA ARG A 79 17.39 12.24 -4.89
C ARG A 79 17.89 13.69 -4.97
N LEU A 80 17.40 14.60 -4.13
CA LEU A 80 17.92 15.98 -4.04
C LEU A 80 19.41 16.02 -3.67
N PHE A 81 19.87 15.06 -2.86
CA PHE A 81 21.26 14.90 -2.47
C PHE A 81 22.06 13.98 -3.40
N GLY A 82 21.50 13.57 -4.54
CA GLY A 82 22.15 12.70 -5.52
C GLY A 82 22.26 11.23 -5.11
N PHE A 83 21.49 10.77 -4.13
CA PHE A 83 21.33 9.34 -3.83
C PHE A 83 20.20 8.75 -4.66
N ASN A 84 20.40 7.54 -5.18
CA ASN A 84 19.32 6.76 -5.78
C ASN A 84 18.92 5.63 -4.83
N LEU A 85 17.84 5.84 -4.08
CA LEU A 85 17.27 4.82 -3.20
C LEU A 85 16.31 3.91 -3.96
N MET A 86 16.20 2.66 -3.51
CA MET A 86 15.27 1.71 -4.10
C MET A 86 13.81 2.10 -3.81
N ARG A 87 12.93 1.86 -4.78
CA ARG A 87 11.49 2.00 -4.61
C ARG A 87 10.96 0.97 -3.62
N ASN A 88 10.09 1.38 -2.70
CA ASN A 88 9.53 0.49 -1.70
C ASN A 88 8.11 -0.02 -2.03
N PHE A 89 7.31 0.75 -2.79
CA PHE A 89 5.94 0.37 -3.13
C PHE A 89 5.65 0.56 -4.62
N ASN A 90 5.31 -0.52 -5.32
CA ASN A 90 5.00 -0.52 -6.75
C ASN A 90 3.51 -0.78 -7.04
N PHE A 91 2.67 0.18 -6.63
CA PHE A 91 1.21 0.16 -6.82
C PHE A 91 0.60 -1.21 -6.45
N PRO A 92 0.78 -1.65 -5.19
CA PRO A 92 0.52 -3.03 -4.76
C PRO A 92 -0.95 -3.43 -4.84
N TYR A 93 -1.89 -2.49 -4.75
CA TYR A 93 -3.33 -2.79 -4.85
C TYR A 93 -3.81 -3.09 -6.28
N PHE A 94 -2.92 -2.99 -7.27
CA PHE A 94 -3.18 -3.47 -8.63
C PHE A 94 -2.63 -4.89 -8.89
N SER A 95 -2.32 -5.64 -7.84
CA SER A 95 -1.80 -7.01 -7.95
C SER A 95 -2.90 -8.01 -8.26
N ARG A 96 -2.62 -8.95 -9.17
CA ARG A 96 -3.53 -10.01 -9.62
C ARG A 96 -3.44 -11.29 -8.79
N ASP A 97 -2.41 -11.41 -7.95
CA ASP A 97 -2.27 -12.47 -6.96
C ASP A 97 -1.42 -11.99 -5.77
N ILE A 98 -1.43 -12.79 -4.69
CA ILE A 98 -0.70 -12.48 -3.45
C ILE A 98 0.82 -12.49 -3.63
N ALA A 99 1.35 -13.29 -4.57
CA ALA A 99 2.78 -13.27 -4.83
C ALA A 99 3.19 -11.96 -5.55
N GLU A 100 2.35 -11.45 -6.45
CA GLU A 100 2.52 -10.13 -7.09
C GLU A 100 2.40 -9.01 -6.07
N PHE A 101 1.46 -9.10 -5.13
CA PHE A 101 1.34 -8.14 -4.03
C PHE A 101 2.64 -8.02 -3.23
N TRP A 102 3.21 -9.13 -2.76
CA TRP A 102 4.47 -9.12 -1.99
C TRP A 102 5.71 -8.71 -2.79
N ARG A 103 5.68 -8.78 -4.12
CA ARG A 103 6.72 -8.18 -4.97
C ARG A 103 6.59 -6.67 -5.12
N ARG A 104 5.44 -6.11 -4.80
CA ARG A 104 5.10 -4.69 -4.96
C ARG A 104 4.93 -3.97 -3.63
N TRP A 105 4.76 -4.69 -2.52
CA TRP A 105 4.61 -4.16 -1.17
C TRP A 105 5.94 -4.25 -0.40
N HIS A 106 6.35 -3.14 0.21
CA HIS A 106 7.52 -3.03 1.09
C HIS A 106 8.78 -3.73 0.55
N ILE A 107 9.11 -3.44 -0.71
CA ILE A 107 10.12 -4.12 -1.53
C ILE A 107 11.50 -4.18 -0.84
N SER A 108 11.91 -3.13 -0.12
CA SER A 108 13.20 -3.13 0.57
C SER A 108 13.27 -4.19 1.66
N LEU A 109 12.22 -4.31 2.48
CA LEU A 109 12.09 -5.32 3.54
C LEU A 109 11.94 -6.73 2.97
N SER A 110 11.08 -6.90 1.95
CA SER A 110 10.91 -8.17 1.26
C SER A 110 12.23 -8.65 0.61
N THR A 111 13.03 -7.71 0.10
CA THR A 111 14.38 -7.98 -0.43
C THR A 111 15.34 -8.36 0.69
N TRP A 112 15.31 -7.66 1.82
CA TRP A 112 16.14 -7.97 2.98
C TRP A 112 15.83 -9.37 3.53
N PHE A 113 14.56 -9.72 3.73
CA PHE A 113 14.17 -11.07 4.15
C PHE A 113 14.59 -12.13 3.14
N ARG A 114 14.49 -11.84 1.84
CA ARG A 114 14.99 -12.77 0.81
C ARG A 114 16.49 -13.01 0.95
N ASP A 115 17.27 -11.94 1.03
CA ASP A 115 18.73 -12.02 0.93
C ASP A 115 19.40 -12.47 2.23
N TYR A 116 18.82 -12.11 3.38
CA TYR A 116 19.40 -12.38 4.70
C TYR A 116 18.69 -13.47 5.50
N LEU A 117 17.51 -13.94 5.07
CA LEU A 117 16.81 -15.05 5.73
C LEU A 117 16.48 -16.18 4.76
N TYR A 118 15.80 -15.92 3.64
CA TYR A 118 15.38 -16.97 2.70
C TYR A 118 16.55 -17.73 2.08
N ILE A 119 17.49 -16.99 1.46
CA ILE A 119 18.63 -17.57 0.74
C ILE A 119 19.57 -18.31 1.71
N PRO A 120 19.94 -17.75 2.88
CA PRO A 120 20.72 -18.48 3.88
C PRO A 120 20.05 -19.77 4.38
N LEU A 121 18.71 -19.83 4.44
CA LEU A 121 17.97 -21.06 4.77
C LEU A 121 17.90 -22.08 3.62
N GLY A 122 18.64 -21.88 2.52
CA GLY A 122 18.66 -22.75 1.34
C GLY A 122 17.75 -22.31 0.20
N GLY A 123 17.01 -21.21 0.38
CA GLY A 123 16.13 -20.61 -0.62
C GLY A 123 15.16 -21.62 -1.21
N SER A 124 15.09 -21.65 -2.55
CA SER A 124 14.30 -22.63 -3.32
C SER A 124 15.15 -23.78 -3.91
N ARG A 125 16.41 -23.93 -3.49
CA ARG A 125 17.34 -24.94 -4.05
C ARG A 125 17.07 -26.36 -3.53
N GLY A 126 16.38 -26.49 -2.39
CA GLY A 126 15.97 -27.79 -1.85
C GLY A 126 14.66 -28.31 -2.42
N GLY A 127 14.14 -29.38 -1.81
CA GLY A 127 12.83 -29.96 -2.16
C GLY A 127 11.64 -29.08 -1.76
N LYS A 128 10.43 -29.48 -2.16
CA LYS A 128 9.17 -28.75 -1.87
C LYS A 128 9.01 -28.42 -0.38
N TRP A 129 9.30 -29.38 0.50
CA TRP A 129 9.24 -29.19 1.96
C TRP A 129 10.12 -28.03 2.45
N MET A 130 11.36 -27.94 1.96
CA MET A 130 12.28 -26.87 2.35
C MET A 130 11.75 -25.50 1.91
N SER A 131 11.19 -25.42 0.69
CA SER A 131 10.59 -24.18 0.20
C SER A 131 9.37 -23.75 1.01
N VAL A 132 8.51 -24.70 1.42
CA VAL A 132 7.35 -24.46 2.29
C VAL A 132 7.81 -23.97 3.66
N ARG A 133 8.71 -24.71 4.31
CA ARG A 133 9.28 -24.35 5.62
C ARG A 133 9.90 -22.96 5.59
N ASN A 134 10.77 -22.68 4.62
CA ASN A 134 11.46 -21.39 4.51
C ASN A 134 10.47 -20.23 4.28
N THR A 135 9.40 -20.47 3.51
CA THR A 135 8.34 -19.47 3.28
C THR A 135 7.57 -19.18 4.57
N LEU A 136 7.17 -20.22 5.31
CA LEU A 136 6.49 -20.05 6.60
C LEU A 136 7.38 -19.31 7.61
N ILE A 137 8.66 -19.67 7.70
CA ILE A 137 9.62 -18.97 8.57
C ILE A 137 9.67 -17.47 8.24
N ILE A 138 9.75 -17.09 6.97
CA ILE A 138 9.81 -15.67 6.59
C ILE A 138 8.56 -14.93 7.00
N PHE A 139 7.39 -15.49 6.74
CA PHE A 139 6.14 -14.82 7.10
C PHE A 139 5.96 -14.71 8.61
N THR A 140 6.37 -15.71 9.39
CA THR A 140 6.36 -15.65 10.85
C THR A 140 7.35 -14.61 11.38
N VAL A 141 8.60 -14.61 10.88
CA VAL A 141 9.62 -13.63 11.31
C VAL A 141 9.24 -12.23 10.85
N SER A 142 8.60 -12.08 9.69
CA SER A 142 8.03 -10.81 9.25
C SER A 142 6.96 -10.31 10.22
N GLY A 143 6.10 -11.19 10.73
CA GLY A 143 5.14 -10.84 11.78
C GLY A 143 5.85 -10.33 13.04
N PHE A 144 6.83 -11.08 13.55
CA PHE A 144 7.62 -10.67 14.72
C PHE A 144 8.36 -9.35 14.53
N TRP A 145 8.80 -9.04 13.31
CA TRP A 145 9.46 -7.78 13.00
C TRP A 145 8.53 -6.57 13.17
N HIS A 146 7.22 -6.74 12.98
CA HIS A 146 6.25 -5.66 13.13
C HIS A 146 5.84 -5.39 14.58
N GLY A 147 5.91 -6.38 15.46
CA GLY A 147 5.64 -6.20 16.89
C GLY A 147 5.50 -7.51 17.65
N ALA A 148 5.42 -7.40 18.98
CA ALA A 148 5.32 -8.56 19.88
C ALA A 148 3.89 -9.10 20.03
N ASN A 149 2.87 -8.42 19.50
CA ASN A 149 1.48 -8.87 19.58
C ASN A 149 1.25 -10.12 18.70
N TRP A 150 0.50 -11.08 19.23
CA TRP A 150 0.12 -12.31 18.52
C TRP A 150 -0.64 -12.05 17.23
N THR A 151 -1.30 -10.90 17.11
CA THR A 151 -1.99 -10.47 15.89
C THR A 151 -1.05 -10.34 14.69
N PHE A 152 0.20 -9.92 14.87
CA PHE A 152 1.19 -9.88 13.79
C PHE A 152 1.66 -11.27 13.33
N ILE A 153 1.72 -12.24 14.24
CA ILE A 153 2.00 -13.64 13.89
C ILE A 153 0.83 -14.22 13.11
N ALA A 154 -0.41 -13.93 13.52
CA ALA A 154 -1.61 -14.33 12.78
C ALA A 154 -1.65 -13.70 11.38
N TRP A 155 -1.31 -12.41 11.26
CA TRP A 155 -1.15 -11.72 9.97
C TRP A 155 -0.10 -12.39 9.08
N GLY A 156 1.08 -12.70 9.64
CA GLY A 156 2.15 -13.39 8.92
C GLY A 156 1.70 -14.77 8.45
N ALA A 157 1.14 -15.58 9.34
CA ALA A 157 0.63 -16.90 9.03
C ALA A 157 -0.45 -16.85 7.93
N PHE A 158 -1.39 -15.91 8.01
CA PHE A 158 -2.42 -15.70 7.00
C PHE A 158 -1.80 -15.43 5.61
N HIS A 159 -0.86 -14.49 5.49
CA HIS A 159 -0.19 -14.23 4.22
C HIS A 159 0.67 -15.40 3.73
N GLY A 160 1.29 -16.14 4.65
CA GLY A 160 2.01 -17.38 4.32
C GLY A 160 1.08 -18.42 3.70
N LEU A 161 -0.08 -18.66 4.31
CA LEU A 161 -1.10 -19.58 3.79
C LEU A 161 -1.64 -19.15 2.42
N LEU A 162 -1.79 -17.85 2.17
CA LEU A 162 -2.17 -17.34 0.86
C LEU A 162 -1.07 -17.54 -0.21
N PHE A 163 0.20 -17.46 0.18
CA PHE A 163 1.33 -17.60 -0.75
C PHE A 163 1.64 -19.07 -1.09
N LEU A 164 1.45 -19.99 -0.14
CA LEU A 164 1.83 -21.41 -0.28
C LEU A 164 1.22 -22.11 -1.52
N PRO A 165 -0.08 -21.97 -1.84
CA PRO A 165 -0.66 -22.57 -3.04
C PRO A 165 0.03 -22.10 -4.33
N LEU A 166 0.39 -20.82 -4.41
CA LEU A 166 1.09 -20.26 -5.57
C LEU A 166 2.52 -20.81 -5.67
N LEU A 167 3.20 -20.99 -4.55
CA LEU A 167 4.53 -21.60 -4.49
C LEU A 167 4.48 -23.07 -4.93
N LEU A 168 3.58 -23.87 -4.35
CA LEU A 168 3.45 -25.30 -4.62
C LEU A 168 3.03 -25.59 -6.07
N ALA A 169 2.18 -24.73 -6.64
CA ALA A 169 1.79 -24.79 -8.04
C ALA A 169 2.82 -24.18 -9.00
N LYS A 170 3.96 -23.65 -8.53
CA LYS A 170 4.96 -22.90 -9.30
C LYS A 170 4.36 -21.72 -10.08
N LYS A 171 3.28 -21.12 -9.56
CA LYS A 171 2.57 -19.96 -10.13
C LYS A 171 2.96 -18.65 -9.46
N ASN A 172 3.81 -18.67 -8.43
CA ASN A 172 4.28 -17.49 -7.72
C ASN A 172 5.06 -16.48 -8.59
N ARG A 173 5.42 -16.82 -9.83
CA ARG A 173 6.05 -15.91 -10.81
C ARG A 173 5.21 -15.72 -12.09
N LYS A 174 3.92 -16.06 -12.08
CA LYS A 174 3.04 -15.93 -13.26
C LYS A 174 2.80 -14.47 -13.65
N ASN A 175 2.54 -13.62 -12.66
CA ASN A 175 2.20 -12.21 -12.84
C ASN A 175 3.42 -11.31 -12.54
N THR A 176 4.42 -11.33 -13.42
CA THR A 176 5.65 -10.51 -13.29
C THR A 176 5.62 -9.26 -14.15
N ASN A 177 4.81 -9.24 -15.21
CA ASN A 177 4.60 -8.07 -16.04
C ASN A 177 3.66 -7.06 -15.37
N ILE A 178 3.53 -5.88 -15.96
CA ILE A 178 2.62 -4.86 -15.47
C ILE A 178 1.17 -5.26 -15.80
N VAL A 179 0.23 -4.96 -14.91
CA VAL A 179 -1.19 -5.24 -15.16
C VAL A 179 -1.72 -4.36 -16.30
N ALA A 180 -2.61 -4.92 -17.13
CA ALA A 180 -3.12 -4.22 -18.32
C ALA A 180 -1.97 -3.70 -19.20
N GLU A 181 -0.93 -4.50 -19.40
CA GLU A 181 0.20 -4.15 -20.26
C GLU A 181 -0.30 -3.78 -21.66
N ASN A 182 0.21 -2.66 -22.19
CA ASN A 182 -0.18 -2.08 -23.48
C ASN A 182 -1.67 -1.72 -23.62
N ARG A 183 -2.43 -1.65 -22.53
CA ARG A 183 -3.87 -1.31 -22.53
C ARG A 183 -4.17 -0.23 -21.52
N LEU A 184 -5.22 0.56 -21.75
CA LEU A 184 -5.61 1.56 -20.76
C LEU A 184 -6.35 0.95 -19.56
N LEU A 185 -7.14 -0.11 -19.80
CA LEU A 185 -8.00 -0.73 -18.81
C LEU A 185 -7.65 -2.22 -18.63
N PRO A 186 -7.86 -2.79 -17.42
CA PRO A 186 -7.69 -4.21 -17.18
C PRO A 186 -8.80 -5.00 -17.88
N THR A 187 -8.51 -6.26 -18.21
CA THR A 187 -9.56 -7.21 -18.59
C THR A 187 -10.49 -7.49 -17.41
N PRO A 188 -11.72 -8.00 -17.66
CA PRO A 188 -12.59 -8.47 -16.59
C PRO A 188 -11.92 -9.51 -15.68
N ILE A 189 -11.06 -10.37 -16.24
CA ILE A 189 -10.30 -11.37 -15.46
C ILE A 189 -9.27 -10.70 -14.55
N GLU A 190 -8.48 -9.76 -15.08
CA GLU A 190 -7.51 -9.00 -14.28
C GLU A 190 -8.22 -8.18 -13.19
N LEU A 191 -9.35 -7.57 -13.50
CA LEU A 191 -10.15 -6.81 -12.53
C LEU A 191 -10.66 -7.71 -11.40
N PHE A 192 -11.18 -8.89 -11.73
CA PHE A 192 -11.59 -9.88 -10.73
C PHE A 192 -10.43 -10.35 -9.86
N GLN A 193 -9.27 -10.61 -10.47
CA GLN A 193 -8.03 -10.99 -9.78
C GLN A 193 -7.52 -9.90 -8.84
N MET A 194 -7.55 -8.65 -9.29
CA MET A 194 -7.20 -7.48 -8.49
C MET A 194 -8.15 -7.33 -7.30
N GLY A 195 -9.46 -7.36 -7.54
CA GLY A 195 -10.46 -7.26 -6.47
C GLY A 195 -10.32 -8.38 -5.43
N THR A 196 -10.14 -9.62 -5.89
CA THR A 196 -9.95 -10.77 -4.99
C THR A 196 -8.67 -10.63 -4.17
N THR A 197 -7.55 -10.25 -4.80
CA THR A 197 -6.27 -10.07 -4.11
C THR A 197 -6.36 -8.94 -3.09
N PHE A 198 -6.98 -7.82 -3.46
CA PHE A 198 -7.18 -6.68 -2.57
C PHE A 198 -8.03 -7.06 -1.35
N LEU A 199 -9.16 -7.75 -1.54
CA LEU A 199 -10.01 -8.18 -0.42
C LEU A 199 -9.30 -9.16 0.52
N LEU A 200 -8.52 -10.10 -0.02
CA LEU A 200 -7.69 -10.99 0.80
C LEU A 200 -6.66 -10.21 1.62
N VAL A 201 -6.03 -9.21 1.01
CA VAL A 201 -5.08 -8.32 1.71
C VAL A 201 -5.79 -7.48 2.79
N VAL A 202 -7.00 -6.98 2.53
CA VAL A 202 -7.83 -6.28 3.53
C VAL A 202 -8.11 -7.16 4.74
N ILE A 203 -8.44 -8.44 4.54
CA ILE A 203 -8.61 -9.40 5.66
C ILE A 203 -7.32 -9.52 6.46
N GLY A 204 -6.16 -9.61 5.79
CA GLY A 204 -4.86 -9.57 6.45
C GLY A 204 -4.71 -8.32 7.32
N TRP A 205 -5.03 -7.15 6.78
CA TRP A 205 -4.92 -5.88 7.51
C TRP A 205 -5.79 -5.78 8.75
N ILE A 206 -6.90 -6.51 8.85
CA ILE A 206 -7.70 -6.57 10.09
C ILE A 206 -6.86 -7.15 11.23
N PHE A 207 -6.12 -8.23 11.00
CA PHE A 207 -5.17 -8.76 11.99
C PHE A 207 -4.08 -7.75 12.31
N PHE A 208 -3.63 -6.97 11.33
CA PHE A 208 -2.58 -5.97 11.56
C PHE A 208 -3.05 -4.77 12.42
N ARG A 209 -4.35 -4.44 12.40
CA ARG A 209 -4.92 -3.30 13.14
C ARG A 209 -5.54 -3.65 14.49
N ALA A 210 -6.05 -4.87 14.65
CA ALA A 210 -6.77 -5.26 15.85
C ALA A 210 -5.85 -5.37 17.08
N ASP A 211 -6.39 -5.07 18.25
CA ASP A 211 -5.64 -5.10 19.52
C ASP A 211 -5.38 -6.53 20.00
N SER A 212 -6.25 -7.48 19.63
CA SER A 212 -6.08 -8.90 19.93
C SER A 212 -6.59 -9.81 18.81
N ILE A 213 -6.21 -11.09 18.84
CA ILE A 213 -6.75 -12.09 17.90
C ILE A 213 -8.28 -12.21 18.08
N ALA A 214 -8.77 -12.13 19.32
CA ALA A 214 -10.19 -12.20 19.60
C ALA A 214 -10.92 -11.02 18.93
N ASP A 215 -10.38 -9.81 19.05
CA ASP A 215 -10.94 -8.62 18.40
C ASP A 215 -10.92 -8.74 16.88
N ALA A 216 -9.82 -9.22 16.28
CA ALA A 216 -9.76 -9.45 14.84
C ALA A 216 -10.86 -10.42 14.35
N VAL A 217 -11.08 -11.52 15.10
CA VAL A 217 -12.12 -12.51 14.78
C VAL A 217 -13.52 -11.95 14.97
N ASN A 218 -13.78 -11.29 16.10
CA ASN A 218 -15.07 -10.66 16.39
C ASN A 218 -15.41 -9.57 15.37
N TYR A 219 -14.42 -8.76 14.98
CA TYR A 219 -14.55 -7.74 13.93
C TYR A 219 -14.98 -8.37 12.60
N MET A 220 -14.31 -9.45 12.17
CA MET A 220 -14.67 -10.16 10.94
C MET A 220 -16.05 -10.83 11.03
N GLN A 221 -16.46 -11.32 12.19
CA GLN A 221 -17.82 -11.84 12.40
C GLN A 221 -18.86 -10.71 12.31
N GLY A 222 -18.56 -9.54 12.89
CA GLY A 222 -19.39 -8.34 12.80
C GLY A 222 -19.59 -7.88 11.36
N MET A 223 -18.56 -8.00 10.49
CA MET A 223 -18.66 -7.69 9.06
C MET A 223 -19.73 -8.51 8.32
N LEU A 224 -20.08 -9.69 8.82
CA LEU A 224 -21.11 -10.55 8.23
C LEU A 224 -22.54 -10.14 8.66
N GLN A 225 -22.67 -9.23 9.62
CA GLN A 225 -23.97 -8.75 10.09
C GLN A 225 -24.49 -7.63 9.17
N PHE A 226 -25.68 -7.85 8.60
CA PHE A 226 -26.32 -6.87 7.73
C PHE A 226 -27.00 -5.77 8.56
N GLY A 227 -26.65 -4.52 8.28
CA GLY A 227 -27.25 -3.34 8.94
C GLY A 227 -27.05 -2.06 8.12
N THR A 228 -27.86 -1.04 8.40
CA THR A 228 -27.81 0.26 7.73
C THR A 228 -26.74 1.17 8.33
N VAL A 229 -25.83 1.67 7.50
CA VAL A 229 -24.78 2.63 7.90
C VAL A 229 -25.41 3.90 8.47
N LYS A 230 -24.93 4.36 9.64
CA LYS A 230 -25.38 5.60 10.30
C LYS A 230 -25.03 6.84 9.44
N ALA A 231 -25.89 7.86 9.46
CA ALA A 231 -25.77 9.04 8.60
C ALA A 231 -24.47 9.86 8.80
N PHE A 232 -23.92 9.90 10.02
CA PHE A 232 -22.65 10.58 10.33
C PHE A 232 -21.47 9.95 9.56
N TYR A 233 -21.39 8.62 9.55
CA TYR A 233 -20.34 7.89 8.84
C TYR A 233 -20.40 8.13 7.32
N ARG A 234 -21.61 8.25 6.74
CA ARG A 234 -21.78 8.56 5.30
C ARG A 234 -21.12 9.87 4.86
N ILE A 235 -21.11 10.89 5.72
CA ILE A 235 -20.55 12.21 5.37
C ILE A 235 -19.02 12.17 5.38
N LEU A 236 -18.43 11.44 6.34
CA LEU A 236 -17.00 11.16 6.32
C LEU A 236 -16.69 10.37 5.04
N GLU A 237 -17.24 9.16 4.91
CA GLU A 237 -17.02 8.24 3.78
C GLU A 237 -16.87 8.90 2.40
N LEU A 238 -17.77 9.80 2.00
CA LEU A 238 -17.76 10.40 0.65
C LEU A 238 -16.46 11.16 0.34
N LYS A 239 -15.89 11.89 1.31
CA LYS A 239 -14.66 12.66 1.08
C LYS A 239 -13.45 11.73 0.98
N GLU A 240 -13.32 10.75 1.87
CA GLU A 240 -12.25 9.75 1.80
C GLU A 240 -12.35 8.91 0.51
N PHE A 241 -13.56 8.51 0.11
CA PHE A 241 -13.76 7.79 -1.16
C PHE A 241 -13.32 8.62 -2.36
N LEU A 242 -13.60 9.93 -2.38
CA LEU A 242 -13.14 10.81 -3.45
C LEU A 242 -11.60 10.89 -3.48
N PHE A 243 -10.96 11.02 -2.32
CA PHE A 243 -9.50 11.06 -2.23
C PHE A 243 -8.84 9.75 -2.65
N ILE A 244 -9.39 8.62 -2.21
CA ILE A 244 -8.96 7.27 -2.63
C ILE A 244 -9.17 7.10 -4.14
N LEU A 245 -10.28 7.59 -4.70
CA LEU A 245 -10.52 7.53 -6.14
C LEU A 245 -9.47 8.33 -6.92
N ILE A 246 -9.15 9.55 -6.47
CA ILE A 246 -8.08 10.38 -7.05
C ILE A 246 -6.74 9.63 -6.99
N LEU A 247 -6.40 9.06 -5.83
CA LEU A 247 -5.20 8.25 -5.63
C LEU A 247 -5.14 7.09 -6.65
N LEU A 248 -6.19 6.27 -6.71
CA LEU A 248 -6.26 5.10 -7.58
C LEU A 248 -6.16 5.48 -9.07
N VAL A 249 -6.84 6.56 -9.49
CA VAL A 249 -6.78 7.04 -10.88
C VAL A 249 -5.36 7.50 -11.23
N VAL A 250 -4.74 8.31 -10.38
CA VAL A 250 -3.37 8.81 -10.62
C VAL A 250 -2.39 7.65 -10.65
N GLU A 251 -2.44 6.74 -9.67
CA GLU A 251 -1.55 5.58 -9.62
C GLU A 251 -1.78 4.62 -10.80
N TRP A 252 -3.02 4.45 -11.25
CA TRP A 252 -3.33 3.64 -12.42
C TRP A 252 -2.72 4.20 -13.71
N LEU A 253 -2.81 5.52 -13.91
CA LEU A 253 -2.17 6.20 -15.04
C LEU A 253 -0.64 6.17 -14.93
N GLN A 254 -0.10 6.01 -13.72
CA GLN A 254 1.33 6.03 -13.43
C GLN A 254 1.93 4.63 -13.22
N ARG A 255 1.17 3.56 -13.43
CA ARG A 255 1.60 2.19 -13.10
C ARG A 255 2.88 1.69 -13.79
N ASN A 256 3.29 2.35 -14.87
CA ASN A 256 4.53 2.08 -15.61
C ASN A 256 5.73 2.91 -15.11
N ASN A 257 5.51 3.83 -14.17
CA ASN A 257 6.46 4.79 -13.66
C ASN A 257 6.83 4.45 -12.20
N GLN A 258 7.89 5.07 -11.67
CA GLN A 258 8.42 4.94 -10.32
C GLN A 258 7.54 5.60 -9.25
N HIS A 259 6.82 6.68 -9.57
CA HIS A 259 5.92 7.34 -8.62
C HIS A 259 4.77 8.10 -9.32
N GLY A 260 3.78 8.56 -8.54
CA GLY A 260 2.51 9.10 -9.03
C GLY A 260 2.58 10.43 -9.81
N LEU A 261 3.74 11.08 -9.87
CA LEU A 261 3.93 12.37 -10.54
C LEU A 261 5.17 12.41 -11.44
N GLU A 262 5.77 11.26 -11.76
CA GLU A 262 6.99 11.21 -12.58
C GLU A 262 6.73 11.70 -14.02
N SER A 263 5.75 11.08 -14.69
CA SER A 263 5.45 11.31 -16.11
C SER A 263 3.99 11.69 -16.34
N PHE A 264 3.74 12.58 -17.30
CA PHE A 264 2.37 12.99 -17.67
C PHE A 264 1.93 12.44 -19.03
N GLU A 265 2.63 11.43 -19.56
CA GLU A 265 2.33 10.87 -20.87
C GLU A 265 0.93 10.26 -20.95
N ASN A 266 0.50 9.60 -19.88
CA ASN A 266 -0.81 8.95 -19.80
C ASN A 266 -1.95 9.91 -19.41
N PHE A 267 -1.66 11.18 -19.12
CA PHE A 267 -2.66 12.22 -18.78
C PHE A 267 -3.21 12.93 -20.03
N GLY A 268 -2.76 12.55 -21.22
CA GLY A 268 -3.17 13.10 -22.50
C GLY A 268 -2.21 14.17 -23.05
N LYS A 269 -2.22 14.33 -24.39
CA LYS A 269 -1.28 15.19 -25.13
C LYS A 269 -1.33 16.66 -24.68
N VAL A 270 -2.51 17.15 -24.31
CA VAL A 270 -2.73 18.53 -23.85
C VAL A 270 -2.05 18.75 -22.51
N PHE A 271 -2.28 17.86 -21.54
CA PHE A 271 -1.68 17.94 -20.20
C PHE A 271 -0.15 17.82 -20.26
N LYS A 272 0.38 16.91 -21.10
CA LYS A 272 1.82 16.74 -21.33
C LYS A 272 2.51 18.02 -21.78
N LYS A 273 1.94 18.73 -22.77
CA LYS A 273 2.55 19.92 -23.37
C LYS A 273 2.34 21.18 -22.54
N ASN A 274 1.24 21.28 -21.79
CA ASN A 274 0.87 22.52 -21.12
C ASN A 274 1.56 22.65 -19.74
N LYS A 275 2.56 23.53 -19.65
CA LYS A 275 3.26 23.86 -18.38
C LYS A 275 2.30 24.41 -17.32
N PHE A 276 1.32 25.23 -17.73
CA PHE A 276 0.35 25.83 -16.81
C PHE A 276 -0.50 24.77 -16.11
N MET A 277 -0.96 23.74 -16.83
CA MET A 277 -1.75 22.66 -16.23
C MET A 277 -0.95 21.85 -15.19
N ARG A 278 0.34 21.60 -15.44
CA ARG A 278 1.22 20.92 -14.47
C ARG A 278 1.41 21.76 -13.21
N ILE A 279 1.64 23.07 -13.39
CA ILE A 279 1.77 24.01 -12.26
C ILE A 279 0.47 24.06 -11.46
N LEU A 280 -0.68 24.20 -12.13
CA LEU A 280 -1.98 24.21 -11.50
C LEU A 280 -2.21 22.92 -10.70
N LEU A 281 -1.88 21.75 -11.25
CA LEU A 281 -1.96 20.47 -10.52
C LEU A 281 -1.11 20.49 -9.25
N TYR A 282 0.15 20.96 -9.33
CA TYR A 282 1.02 21.03 -8.15
C TYR A 282 0.47 21.95 -7.06
N TYR A 283 -0.03 23.14 -7.45
CA TYR A 283 -0.67 24.05 -6.50
C TYR A 283 -1.96 23.48 -5.93
N THR A 284 -2.77 22.79 -6.73
CA THR A 284 -3.97 22.11 -6.24
C THR A 284 -3.60 21.05 -5.20
N ILE A 285 -2.59 20.23 -5.46
CA ILE A 285 -2.12 19.22 -4.49
C ILE A 285 -1.60 19.90 -3.22
N LEU A 286 -0.82 20.97 -3.35
CA LEU A 286 -0.34 21.74 -2.19
C LEU A 286 -1.49 22.33 -1.37
N CYS A 287 -2.50 22.92 -2.02
CA CYS A 287 -3.69 23.44 -1.34
C CYS A 287 -4.46 22.32 -0.62
N LEU A 288 -4.61 21.15 -1.24
CA LEU A 288 -5.23 19.99 -0.58
C LEU A 288 -4.43 19.56 0.65
N ILE A 289 -3.10 19.48 0.55
CA ILE A 289 -2.23 19.14 1.69
C ILE A 289 -2.42 20.14 2.84
N LEU A 290 -2.42 21.45 2.54
CA LEU A 290 -2.57 22.50 3.56
C LEU A 290 -3.98 22.55 4.16
N TRP A 291 -5.01 22.31 3.34
CA TRP A 291 -6.40 22.36 3.80
C TRP A 291 -6.78 21.15 4.64
N PHE A 292 -6.24 19.97 4.30
CA PHE A 292 -6.54 18.70 4.95
C PHE A 292 -5.43 18.23 5.90
N SER A 293 -4.53 19.13 6.32
CA SER A 293 -3.45 18.80 7.25
C SER A 293 -3.93 18.41 8.65
N GLY A 294 -5.19 18.69 9.00
CA GLY A 294 -5.92 18.10 10.12
C GLY A 294 -5.18 18.06 11.47
N GLU A 295 -5.59 17.12 12.32
CA GLU A 295 -4.83 16.75 13.52
C GLU A 295 -3.68 15.81 13.12
N GLU A 296 -2.50 16.04 13.68
CA GLU A 296 -1.32 15.22 13.43
C GLU A 296 -1.58 13.77 13.87
N GLN A 297 -1.63 12.85 12.92
CA GLN A 297 -1.70 11.42 13.18
C GLN A 297 -0.28 10.85 13.18
N GLN A 298 0.08 10.16 14.27
CA GLN A 298 1.36 9.45 14.33
C GLN A 298 1.46 8.46 13.17
N PHE A 299 2.66 8.29 12.62
CA PHE A 299 2.92 7.23 11.65
C PHE A 299 2.56 5.88 12.27
N ILE A 300 1.93 5.02 11.50
CA ILE A 300 1.49 3.68 11.95
C ILE A 300 2.70 2.88 12.47
N TYR A 301 3.89 3.10 11.92
CA TYR A 301 5.13 2.46 12.38
C TYR A 301 5.44 2.66 13.88
N PHE A 302 4.98 3.76 14.49
CA PHE A 302 5.25 4.06 15.91
C PHE A 302 4.15 3.58 16.87
N GLN A 303 3.10 2.93 16.36
CA GLN A 303 1.94 2.52 17.15
C GLN A 303 2.02 1.06 17.64
N PHE A 304 3.13 0.36 17.37
CA PHE A 304 3.30 -1.07 17.66
C PHE A 304 4.53 -1.36 18.52
#